data_AF-A0A8D8T1X5-F1
#
_entry.id   AF-A0A8D8T1X5-F1
#
_cell.length_a   1.000
_cell.length_b   1.000
_cell.length_c   1.000
_cell.angle_alpha   90.00
_cell.angle_beta   90.00
_cell.angle_gamma   90.00
#
_symmetry.space_group_name_H-M   'P 1'
#
loop_
_entity.id
_entity.type
_entity.pdbx_description
1 polymer ?
#
loop_
_entity_poly.entity_id
_entity_poly.type
_entity_poly.pdbx_seq_one_letter_code
_entity_poly.pdbx_strand_id
1 'polypeptide(L)'
;MANQDHLHVETNILPVAEHNDMLTQQHLLACHSSSHPCNRLINEPLPPRNLRKSVIHCKPKIADLVPCSTLTPEQVKIGIKAIHSRTVEDTMQRYQVNRVLQTAPPPIAPEEAELPRRARSSLAQLRSGWSKLLNHYMNRLDTSIADECPLCRGSPHDTAHLFNCPGRPTTLTVQDLWHQPKAVAAFLRLEGEEDEEMTT
;
A
#
# COMPACT_ATOMS: atom_id res chain seq x y z
N MET A 1 1.41 -13.07 -7.67
CA MET A 1 1.47 -12.26 -6.43
C MET A 1 1.13 -10.83 -6.83
N ALA A 2 0.04 -10.27 -6.28
CA ALA A 2 -0.32 -8.87 -6.53
C ALA A 2 0.79 -7.96 -6.00
N ASN A 3 1.02 -6.82 -6.66
CA ASN A 3 1.98 -5.82 -6.20
C ASN A 3 1.46 -5.21 -4.88
N GLN A 4 1.98 -5.68 -3.74
CA GLN A 4 1.52 -5.28 -2.40
C GLN A 4 1.79 -3.80 -2.13
N ASP A 5 2.91 -3.27 -2.64
CA ASP A 5 3.34 -1.88 -2.44
C ASP A 5 2.29 -0.89 -2.95
N HIS A 6 1.68 -1.19 -4.10
CA HIS A 6 0.62 -0.37 -4.68
C HIS A 6 -0.53 -0.13 -3.69
N LEU A 7 -0.99 -1.18 -3.01
CA LEU A 7 -2.09 -1.07 -2.05
C LEU A 7 -1.68 -0.24 -0.84
N HIS A 8 -0.45 -0.39 -0.37
CA HIS A 8 0.10 0.40 0.74
C HIS A 8 0.15 1.89 0.38
N VAL A 9 0.53 2.22 -0.84
CA VAL A 9 0.53 3.60 -1.35
C VAL A 9 -0.90 4.16 -1.44
N GLU A 10 -1.83 3.43 -2.06
CA GLU A 10 -3.21 3.92 -2.22
C GLU A 10 -3.95 4.11 -0.90
N THR A 11 -3.74 3.19 0.05
CA THR A 11 -4.45 3.21 1.34
C THR A 11 -3.75 4.07 2.40
N ASN A 12 -2.52 4.52 2.14
CA ASN A 12 -1.65 5.17 3.12
C ASN A 12 -1.44 4.31 4.39
N ILE A 13 -1.36 2.98 4.22
CA ILE A 13 -1.15 2.03 5.32
C ILE A 13 0.25 1.44 5.18
N LEU A 14 1.06 1.56 6.24
CA LEU A 14 2.37 0.92 6.31
C LEU A 14 2.26 -0.61 6.23
N PRO A 15 3.23 -1.32 5.62
CA PRO A 15 3.25 -2.76 5.72
C PRO A 15 3.45 -3.19 7.17
N VAL A 16 2.89 -4.36 7.50
CA VAL A 16 2.76 -4.82 8.89
C VAL A 16 4.12 -4.98 9.57
N ALA A 17 5.15 -5.41 8.84
CA ALA A 17 6.48 -5.60 9.39
C ALA A 17 7.10 -4.25 9.83
N GLU A 18 7.06 -3.25 8.96
CA GLU A 18 7.52 -1.88 9.21
C GLU A 18 6.72 -1.23 10.35
N HIS A 19 5.40 -1.39 10.34
CA HIS A 19 4.54 -0.85 11.40
C HIS A 19 4.88 -1.47 12.77
N ASN A 20 5.06 -2.78 12.85
CA ASN A 20 5.41 -3.47 14.09
C ASN A 20 6.81 -3.07 14.59
N ASP A 21 7.77 -2.92 13.68
CA ASP A 21 9.11 -2.45 14.03
C ASP A 21 9.07 -1.01 14.57
N MET A 22 8.30 -0.12 13.93
CA MET A 22 8.07 1.25 14.39
C MET A 22 7.45 1.30 15.79
N LEU A 23 6.39 0.52 16.05
CA LEU A 23 5.77 0.44 17.37
C LEU A 23 6.76 -0.07 18.43
N THR A 24 7.61 -1.03 18.05
CA THR A 24 8.65 -1.56 18.95
C THR A 24 9.67 -0.48 19.30
N GLN A 25 10.10 0.32 18.33
CA GLN A 25 11.00 1.47 18.54
C GLN A 25 10.35 2.53 19.43
N GLN A 26 9.10 2.91 19.16
CA GLN A 26 8.34 3.89 19.97
C GLN A 26 8.16 3.43 21.41
N HIS A 27 7.81 2.15 21.60
CA HIS A 27 7.67 1.56 22.93
C HIS A 27 9.01 1.55 23.69
N LEU A 28 10.10 1.16 23.03
CA LEU A 28 11.43 1.18 23.64
C LEU A 28 11.83 2.61 24.05
N LEU A 29 11.62 3.59 23.18
CA LEU A 29 11.88 4.99 23.47
C LEU A 29 11.06 5.47 24.69
N ALA A 30 9.78 5.10 24.77
CA ALA A 30 8.93 5.45 25.90
C ALA A 30 9.42 4.85 27.23
N CYS A 31 10.03 3.66 27.19
CA CYS A 31 10.65 3.06 28.36
C CYS A 31 11.78 3.92 28.93
N HIS A 32 12.44 4.79 28.14
CA HIS A 32 13.53 5.67 28.63
C HIS A 32 13.04 6.82 29.52
N SER A 33 11.72 7.00 29.65
CA SER A 33 11.16 7.86 30.70
C SER A 33 11.25 7.16 32.05
N SER A 34 11.73 7.88 33.08
CA SER A 34 11.80 7.38 34.46
C SER A 34 10.42 7.08 35.05
N SER A 35 9.36 7.71 34.54
CA SER A 35 7.98 7.46 34.95
C SER A 35 7.32 6.24 34.28
N HIS A 36 7.98 5.61 33.31
CA HIS A 36 7.38 4.52 32.55
C HIS A 36 7.44 3.20 33.32
N PRO A 37 6.33 2.43 33.43
CA PRO A 37 6.31 1.16 34.19
C PRO A 37 7.35 0.14 33.71
N CYS A 38 7.67 0.17 32.42
CA CYS A 38 8.65 -0.73 31.81
C CYS A 38 10.08 -0.15 31.72
N ASN A 39 10.40 0.94 32.45
CA ASN A 39 11.75 1.53 32.44
C ASN A 39 12.85 0.51 32.80
N ARG A 40 12.53 -0.44 33.69
CA ARG A 40 13.44 -1.55 34.08
C ARG A 40 14.00 -2.34 32.90
N LEU A 41 13.24 -2.45 31.80
CA LEU A 41 13.63 -3.25 30.63
C LEU A 41 14.92 -2.73 29.99
N ILE A 42 15.21 -1.43 30.10
CA ILE A 42 16.40 -0.82 29.47
C ILE A 42 17.68 -1.37 30.07
N ASN A 43 17.68 -1.64 31.37
CA ASN A 43 18.87 -2.07 32.12
C ASN A 43 18.91 -3.59 32.33
N GLU A 44 17.87 -4.31 31.89
CA GLU A 44 17.79 -5.75 32.06
C GLU A 44 18.82 -6.43 31.14
N PRO A 45 19.69 -7.31 31.68
CA PRO A 45 20.65 -8.03 30.86
C PRO A 45 19.91 -8.94 29.87
N LEU A 46 20.51 -9.15 28.70
CA LEU A 46 19.95 -10.08 27.73
C LEU A 46 19.85 -11.49 28.34
N PRO A 47 18.74 -12.21 28.13
CA PRO A 47 18.60 -13.55 28.66
C PRO A 47 19.69 -14.47 28.07
N PRO A 48 20.18 -15.45 28.84
CA PRO A 48 21.27 -16.33 28.40
C PRO A 48 20.90 -17.22 27.20
N ARG A 49 19.59 -17.32 26.87
CA ARG A 49 19.09 -18.05 25.70
C ARG A 49 18.15 -17.17 24.89
N ASN A 50 18.49 -16.92 23.63
CA ASN A 50 17.72 -16.10 22.70
C ASN A 50 16.61 -16.92 22.02
N LEU A 51 15.54 -17.24 22.75
CA LEU A 51 14.37 -17.94 22.18
C LEU A 51 13.54 -17.04 21.25
N ARG A 52 13.50 -15.72 21.52
CA ARG A 52 12.85 -14.67 20.71
C ARG A 52 13.63 -13.37 20.81
N LYS A 53 13.56 -12.51 19.78
CA LYS A 53 14.18 -11.17 19.81
C LYS A 53 13.47 -10.31 20.87
N SER A 54 14.21 -9.84 21.87
CA SER A 54 13.72 -8.87 22.85
C SER A 54 13.64 -7.48 22.24
N VAL A 55 12.72 -6.63 22.70
CA VAL A 55 12.56 -5.20 22.29
C VAL A 55 13.90 -4.44 22.31
N ILE A 56 14.83 -4.85 23.18
CA ILE A 56 16.19 -4.29 23.32
C ILE A 56 17.00 -4.33 22.02
N HIS A 57 16.68 -5.22 21.08
CA HIS A 57 17.35 -5.25 19.76
C HIS A 57 17.14 -3.96 18.94
N CYS A 58 16.11 -3.16 19.25
CA CYS A 58 15.85 -1.88 18.60
C CYS A 58 16.68 -0.72 19.17
N LYS A 59 17.47 -0.93 20.24
CA LYS A 59 18.31 0.13 20.84
C LYS A 59 19.17 0.89 19.83
N PRO A 60 19.87 0.23 18.87
CA PRO A 60 20.67 0.94 17.87
C PRO A 60 19.84 1.87 16.97
N LYS A 61 18.55 1.56 16.74
CA LYS A 61 17.67 2.33 15.84
C LYS A 61 17.17 3.64 16.46
N ILE A 62 17.20 3.74 17.79
CA ILE A 62 16.74 4.93 18.53
C ILE A 62 17.88 5.68 19.23
N ALA A 63 19.14 5.26 19.01
CA ALA A 63 20.29 5.76 19.76
C ALA A 63 20.48 7.29 19.59
N ASP A 64 20.14 7.82 18.42
CA ASP A 64 20.15 9.25 18.09
C ASP A 64 19.08 10.06 18.85
N LEU A 65 18.02 9.41 19.32
CA LEU A 65 16.91 10.02 20.05
C LEU A 65 17.05 9.92 21.56
N VAL A 66 18.10 9.26 22.05
CA VAL A 66 18.40 9.07 23.48
C VAL A 66 19.74 9.75 23.82
N PRO A 67 19.78 11.10 23.90
CA PRO A 67 21.01 11.84 24.20
C PRO A 67 21.49 11.65 25.65
N CYS A 68 20.63 11.20 26.56
CA CYS A 68 20.94 10.98 27.96
C CYS A 68 20.16 9.77 28.50
N SER A 69 20.60 9.21 29.63
CA SER A 69 20.05 7.98 30.24
C SER A 69 18.58 8.07 30.68
N THR A 70 18.02 9.28 30.79
CA THR A 70 16.61 9.52 31.13
C THR A 70 16.01 10.59 30.23
N LEU A 71 14.85 10.30 29.63
CA LEU A 71 14.09 11.25 28.82
C LEU A 71 12.92 11.83 29.62
N THR A 72 12.60 13.10 29.36
CA THR A 72 11.35 13.70 29.83
C THR A 72 10.17 13.24 28.97
N PRO A 73 8.92 13.33 29.47
CA PRO A 73 7.73 12.98 28.68
C PRO A 73 7.61 13.74 27.34
N GLU A 74 8.05 15.02 27.31
CA GLU A 74 8.03 15.81 26.08
C GLU A 74 9.09 15.35 25.07
N GLN A 75 10.28 14.97 25.53
CA GLN A 75 11.32 14.40 24.66
C GLN A 75 10.87 13.07 24.06
N VAL A 76 10.21 12.22 24.86
CA VAL A 76 9.60 10.97 24.36
C VAL A 76 8.56 11.25 23.29
N LYS A 77 7.67 12.22 23.50
CA LYS A 77 6.64 12.60 22.53
C LYS A 77 7.22 13.11 21.21
N ILE A 78 8.28 13.93 21.28
CA ILE A 78 9.01 14.40 20.09
C ILE A 78 9.67 13.23 19.38
N GLY A 79 10.35 12.34 20.11
CA GLY A 79 11.03 11.19 19.52
C GLY A 79 10.06 10.16 18.91
N ILE A 80 8.89 9.93 19.51
CA ILE A 80 7.84 9.08 18.91
C ILE A 80 7.40 9.61 17.55
N LYS A 81 7.20 10.93 17.44
CA LYS A 81 6.87 11.59 16.17
C LYS A 81 8.01 11.46 15.17
N ALA A 82 9.26 11.64 15.60
CA ALA A 82 10.43 11.50 14.74
C ALA A 82 10.58 10.07 14.20
N ILE A 83 10.39 9.04 15.05
CA ILE A 83 10.38 7.63 14.64
C ILE A 83 9.28 7.37 13.61
N HIS A 84 8.08 7.90 13.84
CA HIS A 84 6.98 7.77 12.89
C HIS A 84 7.32 8.40 11.54
N SER A 85 7.72 9.68 11.52
CA SER A 85 8.07 10.39 10.28
C SER A 85 9.17 9.68 9.51
N ARG A 86 10.27 9.30 10.18
CA ARG A 86 11.38 8.55 9.56
C ARG A 86 10.90 7.22 8.99
N THR A 87 10.13 6.44 9.75
CA THR A 87 9.63 5.13 9.28
C THR A 87 8.76 5.31 8.05
N VAL A 88 7.86 6.29 8.05
CA VAL A 88 6.97 6.56 6.91
C VAL A 88 7.79 6.98 5.69
N GLU A 89 8.69 7.94 5.83
CA GLU A 89 9.57 8.42 4.75
C GLU A 89 10.43 7.28 4.17
N ASP A 90 11.12 6.53 5.02
CA ASP A 90 11.97 5.40 4.63
C ASP A 90 11.17 4.29 3.94
N THR A 91 9.91 4.08 4.35
CA THR A 91 9.04 3.07 3.73
C THR A 91 8.52 3.56 2.39
N MET A 92 8.11 4.83 2.29
CA MET A 92 7.67 5.44 1.04
C MET A 92 8.76 5.44 -0.03
N GLN A 93 10.01 5.69 0.35
CA GLN A 93 11.16 5.64 -0.58
C GLN A 93 11.47 4.23 -1.09
N ARG A 94 11.10 3.19 -0.32
CA ARG A 94 11.32 1.79 -0.69
C ARG A 94 10.25 1.21 -1.60
N TYR A 95 9.08 1.84 -1.70
CA TYR A 95 8.02 1.34 -2.57
C TYR A 95 8.45 1.35 -4.03
N GLN A 96 8.10 0.27 -4.74
CA GLN A 96 8.34 0.20 -6.17
C GLN A 96 7.46 1.19 -6.93
N VAL A 97 7.96 1.65 -8.07
CA VAL A 97 7.15 2.44 -9.02
C VAL A 97 5.93 1.63 -9.47
N ASN A 98 4.83 2.32 -9.77
CA ASN A 98 3.62 1.68 -10.23
C ASN A 98 3.90 0.96 -11.57
N ARG A 99 3.50 -0.31 -11.68
CA ARG A 99 3.77 -1.13 -12.87
C ARG A 99 3.06 -0.63 -14.13
N VAL A 100 1.90 -0.02 -13.98
CA VAL A 100 1.08 0.45 -15.11
C VAL A 100 1.60 1.80 -15.62
N LEU A 101 1.96 2.72 -14.71
CA LEU A 101 2.48 4.04 -15.06
C LEU A 101 4.00 4.09 -15.26
N GLN A 102 4.74 3.11 -14.75
CA GLN A 102 6.21 3.09 -14.66
C GLN A 102 6.79 4.29 -13.90
N THR A 103 5.98 4.93 -13.07
CA THR A 103 6.34 6.11 -12.25
C THR A 103 5.70 6.00 -10.86
N ALA A 104 6.01 6.94 -9.97
CA ALA A 104 5.27 7.06 -8.71
C ALA A 104 3.78 7.34 -9.02
N PRO A 105 2.84 6.58 -8.42
CA PRO A 105 1.42 6.79 -8.68
C PRO A 105 0.98 8.16 -8.16
N PRO A 106 0.15 8.89 -8.93
CA PRO A 106 -0.43 10.15 -8.47
C PRO A 106 -1.47 9.91 -7.35
N PRO A 107 -1.87 10.96 -6.61
CA PRO A 107 -2.95 10.85 -5.65
C PRO A 107 -4.27 10.49 -6.35
N ILE A 108 -5.03 9.61 -5.70
CA ILE A 108 -6.36 9.21 -6.15
C ILE A 108 -7.34 10.38 -5.94
N ALA A 109 -8.14 10.69 -6.95
CA ALA A 109 -9.17 11.72 -6.86
C ALA A 109 -10.23 11.34 -5.81
N PRO A 110 -10.64 12.28 -4.94
CA PRO A 110 -11.55 12.00 -3.83
C PRO A 110 -12.94 11.51 -4.28
N GLU A 111 -13.35 11.85 -5.51
CA GLU A 111 -14.61 11.39 -6.10
C GLU A 111 -14.72 9.86 -6.22
N GLU A 112 -13.60 9.13 -6.18
CA GLU A 112 -13.63 7.65 -6.17
C GLU A 112 -14.42 7.12 -4.97
N ALA A 113 -14.42 7.83 -3.83
CA ALA A 113 -15.14 7.42 -2.63
C ALA A 113 -16.67 7.29 -2.85
N GLU A 114 -17.22 7.99 -3.85
CA GLU A 114 -18.64 7.95 -4.20
C GLU A 114 -19.00 6.74 -5.06
N LEU A 115 -18.01 6.04 -5.63
CA LEU A 115 -18.24 4.85 -6.45
C LEU A 115 -18.57 3.62 -5.58
N PRO A 116 -19.39 2.68 -6.11
CA PRO A 116 -19.68 1.44 -5.42
C PRO A 116 -18.41 0.63 -5.18
N ARG A 117 -18.42 -0.19 -4.11
CA ARG A 117 -17.24 -0.98 -3.68
C ARG A 117 -16.65 -1.81 -4.83
N ARG A 118 -17.50 -2.38 -5.68
CA ARG A 118 -17.09 -3.19 -6.84
C ARG A 118 -16.30 -2.37 -7.86
N ALA A 119 -16.78 -1.16 -8.19
CA ALA A 119 -16.08 -0.26 -9.09
C ALA A 119 -14.72 0.14 -8.52
N ARG A 120 -14.66 0.60 -7.28
CA ARG A 120 -13.39 0.94 -6.59
C ARG A 120 -12.39 -0.22 -6.60
N SER A 121 -12.86 -1.42 -6.29
CA SER A 121 -12.01 -2.62 -6.30
C SER A 121 -11.48 -2.94 -7.71
N SER A 122 -12.32 -2.77 -8.73
CA SER A 122 -11.94 -3.01 -10.13
C SER A 122 -10.93 -1.97 -10.64
N LEU A 123 -11.11 -0.70 -10.27
CA LEU A 123 -10.17 0.38 -10.57
C LEU A 123 -8.82 0.14 -9.89
N ALA A 124 -8.80 -0.18 -8.60
CA ALA A 124 -7.57 -0.52 -7.89
C ALA A 124 -6.84 -1.73 -8.51
N GLN A 125 -7.58 -2.75 -8.95
CA GLN A 125 -7.01 -3.87 -9.69
C GLN A 125 -6.40 -3.44 -11.03
N LEU A 126 -7.06 -2.55 -11.78
CA LEU A 126 -6.53 -2.01 -13.04
C LEU A 126 -5.26 -1.17 -12.82
N ARG A 127 -5.22 -0.33 -11.78
CA ARG A 127 -4.04 0.46 -11.38
C ARG A 127 -2.86 -0.42 -10.97
N SER A 128 -3.12 -1.60 -10.43
CA SER A 128 -2.09 -2.58 -10.11
C SER A 128 -1.58 -3.36 -11.35
N GLY A 129 -2.35 -3.40 -12.44
CA GLY A 129 -2.10 -4.24 -13.62
C GLY A 129 -2.48 -5.72 -13.43
N TRP A 130 -3.25 -6.02 -12.38
CA TRP A 130 -3.69 -7.38 -12.01
C TRP A 130 -5.22 -7.45 -11.96
N SER A 131 -5.86 -7.11 -13.08
CA SER A 131 -7.32 -7.10 -13.20
C SER A 131 -7.80 -8.25 -14.08
N LYS A 132 -8.88 -8.92 -13.63
CA LYS A 132 -9.57 -9.95 -14.44
C LYS A 132 -10.22 -9.38 -15.71
N LEU A 133 -10.32 -8.05 -15.82
CA LEU A 133 -10.77 -7.37 -17.04
C LEU A 133 -9.72 -7.42 -18.16
N LEU A 134 -8.48 -7.78 -17.85
CA LEU A 134 -7.36 -7.81 -18.79
C LEU A 134 -7.07 -9.24 -19.23
N ASN A 135 -7.13 -9.51 -20.53
CA ASN A 135 -6.77 -10.83 -21.04
C ASN A 135 -5.27 -11.11 -20.86
N HIS A 136 -4.43 -10.07 -20.85
CA HIS A 136 -3.02 -10.21 -20.48
C HIS A 136 -2.84 -10.81 -19.08
N TYR A 137 -3.66 -10.40 -18.11
CA TYR A 137 -3.62 -11.00 -16.79
C TYR A 137 -4.22 -12.40 -16.77
N MET A 138 -5.35 -12.60 -17.46
CA MET A 138 -6.01 -13.90 -17.52
C MET A 138 -5.16 -14.98 -18.21
N ASN A 139 -4.46 -14.64 -19.30
CA ASN A 139 -3.51 -15.53 -19.99
C ASN A 139 -2.39 -16.02 -19.08
N ARG A 140 -1.93 -15.18 -18.14
CA ARG A 140 -0.92 -15.55 -17.15
C ARG A 140 -1.44 -16.53 -16.10
N LEU A 141 -2.75 -16.56 -15.86
CA LEU A 141 -3.38 -17.53 -14.97
C LEU A 141 -3.74 -18.83 -15.72
N ASP A 142 -4.18 -18.69 -16.96
CA ASP A 142 -4.58 -19.78 -17.84
C ASP A 142 -4.16 -19.48 -19.28
N THR A 143 -3.17 -20.23 -19.76
CA THR A 143 -2.58 -20.04 -21.10
C THR A 143 -3.53 -20.37 -22.25
N SER A 144 -4.69 -21.00 -21.97
CA SER A 144 -5.72 -21.24 -22.98
C SER A 144 -6.45 -19.96 -23.40
N ILE A 145 -6.43 -18.93 -22.56
CA ILE A 145 -7.01 -17.61 -22.86
C ILE A 145 -5.99 -16.83 -23.67
N ALA A 146 -6.32 -16.42 -24.90
CA ALA A 146 -5.45 -15.61 -25.73
C ALA A 146 -5.23 -14.21 -25.11
N ASP A 147 -3.98 -13.74 -25.09
CA ASP A 147 -3.63 -12.36 -24.73
C ASP A 147 -3.94 -11.39 -25.86
N GLU A 148 -5.21 -11.34 -26.25
CA GLU A 148 -5.72 -10.50 -27.32
C GLU A 148 -6.97 -9.75 -26.86
N CYS A 149 -7.13 -8.52 -27.35
CA CYS A 149 -8.33 -7.74 -27.10
C CYS A 149 -9.53 -8.35 -27.85
N PRO A 150 -10.67 -8.58 -27.18
CA PRO A 150 -11.85 -9.16 -27.84
C PRO A 150 -12.47 -8.25 -28.92
N LEU A 151 -12.16 -6.95 -28.90
CA LEU A 151 -12.73 -5.96 -29.82
C LEU A 151 -11.88 -5.74 -31.07
N CYS A 152 -10.56 -5.61 -30.90
CA CYS A 152 -9.66 -5.29 -32.01
C CYS A 152 -8.61 -6.36 -32.32
N ARG A 153 -8.56 -7.45 -31.52
CA ARG A 153 -7.55 -8.52 -31.60
C ARG A 153 -6.10 -8.06 -31.41
N GLY A 154 -5.90 -6.85 -30.89
CA GLY A 154 -4.57 -6.34 -30.52
C GLY A 154 -4.01 -7.07 -29.30
N SER A 155 -2.69 -7.24 -29.27
CA SER A 155 -1.93 -7.85 -28.18
C SER A 155 -0.77 -6.92 -27.77
N PRO A 156 -0.41 -6.81 -26.47
CA PRO A 156 -1.09 -7.42 -25.32
C PRO A 156 -2.39 -6.70 -24.95
N HIS A 157 -3.35 -7.42 -24.36
CA HIS A 157 -4.58 -6.83 -23.81
C HIS A 157 -4.37 -6.38 -22.36
N ASP A 158 -3.56 -5.33 -22.19
CA ASP A 158 -3.18 -4.74 -20.91
C ASP A 158 -3.94 -3.43 -20.60
N THR A 159 -3.64 -2.80 -19.45
CA THR A 159 -4.31 -1.56 -19.03
C THR A 159 -4.08 -0.42 -20.04
N ALA A 160 -2.89 -0.33 -20.66
CA ALA A 160 -2.62 0.68 -21.67
C ALA A 160 -3.48 0.46 -22.91
N HIS A 161 -3.66 -0.79 -23.32
CA HIS A 161 -4.54 -1.14 -24.42
C HIS A 161 -6.00 -0.77 -24.17
N LEU A 162 -6.53 -0.93 -22.95
CA LEU A 162 -7.92 -0.58 -22.64
C LEU A 162 -8.29 0.87 -23.03
N PHE A 163 -7.34 1.80 -22.90
CA PHE A 163 -7.54 3.22 -23.23
C PHE A 163 -7.13 3.59 -24.66
N ASN A 164 -6.35 2.73 -25.34
CA ASN A 164 -5.88 2.95 -26.72
C ASN A 164 -6.53 2.00 -27.74
N CYS A 165 -7.56 1.24 -27.34
CA CYS A 165 -8.19 0.24 -28.18
C CYS A 165 -8.97 0.91 -29.34
N PRO A 166 -8.69 0.59 -30.61
CA PRO A 166 -9.41 1.15 -31.75
C PRO A 166 -10.87 0.69 -31.82
N GLY A 167 -11.18 -0.49 -31.24
CA GLY A 167 -12.55 -0.99 -31.12
C GLY A 167 -13.37 -0.27 -30.05
N ARG A 168 -12.73 0.58 -29.23
CA ARG A 168 -13.39 1.35 -28.18
C ARG A 168 -12.67 2.69 -27.95
N PRO A 169 -12.81 3.65 -28.88
CA PRO A 169 -12.13 4.93 -28.79
C PRO A 169 -12.58 5.70 -27.54
N THR A 170 -11.63 6.38 -26.90
CA THR A 170 -11.87 7.23 -25.73
C THR A 170 -10.85 8.36 -25.70
N THR A 171 -11.17 9.44 -25.01
CA THR A 171 -10.23 10.52 -24.67
C THR A 171 -9.51 10.28 -23.35
N LEU A 172 -9.96 9.27 -22.59
CA LEU A 172 -9.36 8.87 -21.32
C LEU A 172 -8.02 8.19 -21.55
N THR A 173 -7.11 8.40 -20.62
CA THR A 173 -5.78 7.85 -20.59
C THR A 173 -5.60 6.94 -19.38
N VAL A 174 -4.48 6.23 -19.33
CA VAL A 174 -4.12 5.40 -18.17
C VAL A 174 -4.06 6.21 -16.88
N GLN A 175 -3.64 7.48 -16.92
CA GLN A 175 -3.58 8.34 -15.73
C GLN A 175 -4.96 8.67 -15.15
N ASP A 176 -6.01 8.62 -15.98
CA ASP A 176 -7.37 8.91 -15.54
C ASP A 176 -7.92 7.84 -14.59
N LEU A 177 -7.27 6.68 -14.47
CA LEU A 177 -7.51 5.72 -13.39
C LEU A 177 -7.30 6.33 -11.99
N TRP A 178 -6.49 7.39 -11.88
CA TRP A 178 -6.29 8.15 -10.64
C TRP A 178 -7.02 9.48 -10.65
N HIS A 179 -6.99 10.21 -11.77
CA HIS A 179 -7.50 11.59 -11.84
C HIS A 179 -9.01 11.70 -12.10
N GLN A 180 -9.60 10.75 -12.84
CA GLN A 180 -11.02 10.76 -13.21
C GLN A 180 -11.66 9.37 -13.03
N PRO A 181 -11.58 8.77 -11.83
CA PRO A 181 -12.05 7.41 -11.59
C PRO A 181 -13.54 7.22 -11.89
N LYS A 182 -14.38 8.25 -11.76
CA LYS A 182 -15.80 8.17 -12.17
C LYS A 182 -15.95 8.03 -13.69
N ALA A 183 -15.25 8.86 -14.46
CA ALA A 183 -15.29 8.78 -15.92
C ALA A 183 -14.78 7.43 -16.42
N VAL A 184 -13.73 6.89 -15.79
CA VAL A 184 -13.24 5.54 -16.09
C VAL A 184 -14.26 4.46 -15.69
N ALA A 185 -14.91 4.59 -14.54
CA ALA A 185 -15.94 3.64 -14.11
C ALA A 185 -17.14 3.61 -15.08
N ALA A 186 -17.63 4.78 -15.50
CA ALA A 186 -18.67 4.91 -16.52
C ALA A 186 -18.23 4.30 -17.86
N PHE A 187 -17.01 4.63 -18.31
CA PHE A 187 -16.43 4.05 -19.51
C PHE A 187 -16.37 2.53 -19.41
N LEU A 188 -15.93 1.97 -18.29
CA LEU A 188 -15.83 0.52 -18.12
C LEU A 188 -17.15 -0.16 -17.72
N ARG A 189 -18.25 0.60 -17.59
CA ARG A 189 -19.57 0.14 -17.14
C ARG A 189 -19.52 -0.57 -15.79
N LEU A 190 -18.76 0.00 -14.85
CA LEU A 190 -18.57 -0.52 -13.50
C LEU A 190 -19.64 -0.02 -12.50
N GLU A 191 -20.56 0.83 -12.95
CA GLU A 191 -21.56 1.55 -12.14
C GLU A 191 -22.82 0.72 -11.81
N GLY A 192 -22.93 -0.52 -12.31
CA GLY A 192 -24.10 -1.38 -12.10
C GLY A 192 -24.30 -1.78 -10.64
N GLU A 193 -25.55 -1.67 -10.19
CA GLU A 193 -26.06 -2.09 -8.88
C GLU A 193 -25.88 -3.60 -8.63
N GLU A 194 -25.77 -3.89 -7.34
CA GLU A 194 -25.96 -5.15 -6.61
C GLU A 194 -26.36 -6.38 -7.44
N ASP A 195 -25.54 -7.44 -7.37
CA ASP A 195 -26.02 -8.80 -7.63
C ASP A 195 -27.11 -9.09 -6.57
N GLU A 196 -28.37 -8.85 -6.92
CA GLU A 196 -29.49 -9.62 -6.39
C GLU A 196 -29.21 -11.12 -6.63
N GLU A 197 -29.73 -11.97 -5.72
CA GLU A 197 -29.72 -13.44 -5.73
C GLU A 197 -28.54 -14.16 -5.03
N MET A 198 -28.54 -14.07 -3.69
CA MET A 198 -28.41 -15.29 -2.88
C MET A 198 -29.82 -15.69 -2.40
N THR A 199 -30.62 -16.17 -3.33
CA THR A 199 -31.82 -16.97 -3.06
C THR A 199 -31.74 -18.23 -3.91
N THR A 200 -31.16 -19.29 -3.34
CA THR A 200 -31.67 -20.67 -3.39
C THR A 200 -31.02 -21.49 -2.28
#